data_AF-A0A920E007-F1
#
_entry.id   AF-A0A920E007-F1
#
_cell.length_a   1.000
_cell.length_b   1.000
_cell.length_c   1.000
_cell.angle_alpha   90.00
_cell.angle_beta   90.00
_cell.angle_gamma   90.00
#
_symmetry.space_group_name_H-M   'P 1'
#
loop_
_entity.id
_entity.type
_entity.pdbx_description
1 polymer ?
#
loop_
_entity_poly.entity_id
_entity_poly.type
_entity_poly.pdbx_seq_one_letter_code
_entity_poly.pdbx_strand_id
1 'polypeptide(L)'
;MRQNTFSASFLEIYICDEINYIADSNLYEFDSTDDQGLLYSNNQSNILNLYFVDEIAFGDGYACGYTYFGGSTNQYYDVIVMDNQCIGAEYNTLVHEFGHHFNLYHTHGDGTPHEYVNGTNCNVAGDFCVIHLLILNLAHQQ
;
A
#
# COMPACT_ATOMS: atom_id res chain seq x y z
N MET A 1 6.50 -5.94 -13.47
CA MET A 1 7.53 -5.96 -12.42
C MET A 1 7.36 -7.23 -11.60
N ARG A 2 8.43 -7.95 -11.25
CA ARG A 2 8.37 -9.01 -10.22
C ARG A 2 8.99 -8.43 -8.95
N GLN A 3 8.17 -8.12 -7.95
CA GLN A 3 8.67 -7.84 -6.61
C GLN A 3 8.77 -9.17 -5.85
N ASN A 4 9.99 -9.59 -5.52
CA ASN A 4 10.26 -10.84 -4.78
C ASN A 4 9.81 -10.81 -3.30
N THR A 5 9.26 -9.69 -2.83
CA THR A 5 8.91 -9.48 -1.42
C THR A 5 7.70 -10.31 -0.98
N PHE A 6 6.83 -10.74 -1.91
CA PHE A 6 5.64 -11.54 -1.60
C PHE A 6 5.88 -13.07 -1.63
N SER A 7 7.09 -13.53 -1.95
CA SER A 7 7.36 -14.97 -2.10
C SER A 7 7.16 -15.78 -0.80
N ALA A 8 7.15 -15.13 0.37
CA ALA A 8 6.88 -15.76 1.66
C ALA A 8 5.41 -15.59 2.14
N SER A 9 4.60 -14.76 1.48
CA SER A 9 3.22 -14.45 1.91
C SER A 9 2.14 -15.20 1.10
N PHE A 10 2.53 -16.13 0.23
CA PHE A 10 1.64 -16.84 -0.72
C PHE A 10 0.77 -15.91 -1.59
N LEU A 11 1.13 -14.63 -1.68
CA LEU A 11 0.46 -13.64 -2.50
C LEU A 11 1.16 -13.57 -3.87
N GLU A 12 0.39 -13.77 -4.94
CA GLU A 12 0.85 -13.52 -6.29
C GLU A 12 -0.03 -12.45 -6.93
N ILE A 13 0.62 -11.42 -7.48
CA ILE A 13 -0.04 -10.32 -8.17
C ILE A 13 0.36 -10.40 -9.64
N TYR A 14 -0.64 -10.38 -10.51
CA TYR A 14 -0.44 -10.31 -11.95
C TYR A 14 -1.14 -9.08 -12.52
N ILE A 15 -0.60 -8.56 -13.61
CA ILE A 15 -1.23 -7.45 -14.34
C ILE A 15 -2.29 -8.09 -15.25
N CYS A 16 -3.55 -7.72 -15.05
CA CYS A 16 -4.69 -8.30 -15.78
C CYS A 16 -4.77 -7.85 -17.24
N ASP A 17 -4.34 -6.62 -17.54
CA ASP A 17 -4.50 -5.95 -18.83
C ASP A 17 -3.27 -5.12 -19.22
N GLU A 18 -3.32 -4.42 -20.35
CA GLU A 18 -2.31 -3.44 -20.72
C GLU A 18 -2.23 -2.27 -19.72
N ILE A 19 -1.05 -1.68 -19.59
CA ILE A 19 -0.84 -0.50 -18.74
C ILE A 19 -1.58 0.68 -19.37
N ASN A 20 -2.54 1.26 -18.63
CA ASN A 20 -3.22 2.48 -19.04
C ASN A 20 -2.37 3.72 -18.71
N TYR A 21 -2.05 4.51 -19.73
CA TYR A 21 -1.32 5.78 -19.56
C TYR A 21 -2.29 6.95 -19.66
N ILE A 22 -2.49 7.66 -18.56
CA ILE A 22 -3.38 8.82 -18.47
C ILE A 22 -2.54 10.08 -18.67
N ALA A 23 -2.78 10.78 -19.79
CA ALA A 23 -2.11 12.03 -20.09
C ALA A 23 -3.00 13.22 -19.67
N ASP A 24 -2.93 13.58 -18.39
CA ASP A 24 -3.65 14.74 -17.83
C ASP A 24 -2.69 15.59 -16.99
N SER A 25 -2.53 16.86 -17.36
CA SER A 25 -1.64 17.78 -16.65
C SER A 25 -2.13 18.13 -15.24
N ASN A 26 -3.42 17.96 -14.95
CA ASN A 26 -3.96 18.19 -13.61
C ASN A 26 -3.59 17.07 -12.64
N LEU A 27 -3.29 15.87 -13.16
CA LEU A 27 -2.84 14.72 -12.34
C LEU A 27 -1.32 14.67 -12.16
N TYR A 28 -0.59 15.70 -12.63
CA TYR A 28 0.86 15.78 -12.47
C TYR A 28 1.23 16.08 -11.01
N GLU A 29 0.60 17.10 -10.41
CA GLU A 29 0.63 17.39 -8.97
C GLU A 29 -0.70 16.93 -8.37
N PHE A 30 -0.86 15.62 -8.18
CA PHE A 30 -2.15 15.05 -7.77
C PHE A 30 -2.49 15.45 -6.34
N ASP A 31 -3.61 16.15 -6.14
CA ASP A 31 -4.17 16.41 -4.82
C ASP A 31 -5.27 15.40 -4.47
N SER A 32 -5.05 14.63 -3.40
CA SER A 32 -5.98 13.59 -2.94
C SER A 32 -7.34 14.11 -2.45
N THR A 33 -7.46 15.41 -2.17
CA THR A 33 -8.70 16.08 -1.76
C THR A 33 -9.47 16.66 -2.93
N ASP A 34 -8.77 17.25 -3.91
CA ASP A 34 -9.40 17.95 -5.04
C ASP A 34 -9.50 17.09 -6.32
N ASP A 35 -8.49 16.25 -6.60
CA ASP A 35 -8.35 15.54 -7.88
C ASP A 35 -8.72 14.05 -7.82
N GLN A 36 -9.06 13.53 -6.64
CA GLN A 36 -9.39 12.11 -6.45
C GLN A 36 -10.48 11.62 -7.42
N GLY A 37 -11.54 12.41 -7.60
CA GLY A 37 -12.63 12.06 -8.50
C GLY A 37 -12.19 11.98 -9.97
N LEU A 38 -11.25 12.84 -10.37
CA LEU A 38 -10.66 12.83 -11.71
C LEU A 38 -9.82 11.56 -11.92
N LEU A 39 -8.94 11.24 -10.97
CA LEU A 39 -8.13 10.02 -11.03
C LEU A 39 -9.00 8.75 -11.05
N TYR A 40 -9.96 8.65 -10.12
CA TYR A 40 -10.76 7.43 -9.93
C TYR A 40 -11.85 7.24 -11.01
N SER A 41 -12.10 8.25 -11.84
CA SER A 41 -12.93 8.09 -13.04
C SER A 41 -12.38 7.05 -14.03
N ASN A 42 -11.09 6.72 -13.90
CA ASN A 42 -10.39 5.71 -14.71
C ASN A 42 -10.48 4.29 -14.12
N ASN A 43 -11.09 4.11 -12.93
CA ASN A 43 -11.18 2.82 -12.26
C ASN A 43 -11.87 1.78 -13.14
N GLN A 44 -11.25 0.60 -13.23
CA GLN A 44 -11.87 -0.57 -13.81
C GLN A 44 -12.52 -1.41 -12.71
N SER A 45 -13.66 -2.01 -13.03
CA SER A 45 -14.40 -2.86 -12.10
C SER A 45 -13.77 -4.25 -11.98
N ASN A 46 -13.96 -4.90 -10.83
CA ASN A 46 -13.49 -6.24 -10.48
C ASN A 46 -11.96 -6.42 -10.49
N ILE A 47 -11.20 -5.33 -10.42
CA ILE A 47 -9.75 -5.37 -10.25
C ILE A 47 -9.34 -4.35 -9.18
N LEU A 48 -8.17 -4.56 -8.59
CA LEU A 48 -7.49 -3.55 -7.80
C LEU A 48 -6.83 -2.55 -8.76
N ASN A 49 -7.22 -1.29 -8.68
CA ASN A 49 -6.62 -0.24 -9.50
C ASN A 49 -5.34 0.26 -8.83
N LEU A 50 -4.24 0.33 -9.58
CA LEU A 50 -2.95 0.80 -9.08
C LEU A 50 -2.50 1.99 -9.93
N TYR A 51 -2.43 3.16 -9.32
CA TYR A 51 -2.03 4.41 -9.96
C TYR A 51 -0.63 4.83 -9.54
N PHE A 52 0.07 5.45 -10.49
CA PHE A 52 1.41 5.98 -10.33
C PHE A 52 1.38 7.45 -10.76
N VAL A 53 1.57 8.37 -9.82
CA VAL A 53 1.54 9.83 -10.03
C VAL A 53 2.90 10.42 -9.67
N ASP A 54 3.20 11.64 -10.11
CA ASP A 54 4.52 12.24 -9.89
C ASP A 54 4.72 12.70 -8.44
N GLU A 55 3.65 13.18 -7.81
CA GLU A 55 3.61 13.58 -6.40
C GLU A 55 2.18 13.37 -5.87
N ILE A 56 2.04 13.01 -4.58
CA ILE A 56 0.73 12.94 -3.90
C ILE A 56 0.67 14.04 -2.84
N ALA A 57 -0.12 15.08 -3.10
CA ALA A 57 -0.50 16.07 -2.12
C ALA A 57 -1.69 15.56 -1.27
N PHE A 58 -1.58 15.74 0.05
CA PHE A 58 -2.55 15.28 1.03
C PHE A 58 -2.79 16.39 2.07
N GLY A 59 -3.71 17.31 1.74
CA GLY A 59 -3.93 18.53 2.53
C GLY A 59 -2.66 19.38 2.57
N ASP A 60 -2.13 19.65 3.76
CA ASP A 60 -0.90 20.45 3.93
C ASP A 60 0.41 19.62 3.82
N GLY A 61 0.32 18.34 3.45
CA GLY A 61 1.47 17.41 3.43
C GLY A 61 1.56 16.57 2.15
N TYR A 62 2.54 15.66 2.14
CA TYR A 62 2.81 14.76 1.02
C TYR A 62 2.87 13.30 1.48
N ALA A 63 2.48 12.38 0.61
CA ALA A 63 2.50 10.95 0.87
C ALA A 63 3.27 10.19 -0.22
N CYS A 64 4.02 9.16 0.18
CA CYS A 64 4.65 8.26 -0.79
C CYS A 64 3.66 7.30 -1.46
N GLY A 65 2.51 7.09 -0.84
CA GLY A 65 1.45 6.22 -1.31
C GLY A 65 0.30 6.18 -0.32
N TYR A 66 -0.86 5.70 -0.76
CA TYR A 66 -1.98 5.38 0.11
C TYR A 66 -2.90 4.36 -0.54
N THR A 67 -3.74 3.74 0.29
CA THR A 67 -4.84 2.87 -0.10
C THR A 67 -6.00 3.05 0.87
N TYR A 68 -7.13 2.42 0.57
CA TYR A 68 -8.15 2.14 1.56
C TYR A 68 -8.02 0.72 2.11
N PHE A 69 -8.43 0.55 3.36
CA PHE A 69 -8.62 -0.76 3.98
C PHE A 69 -9.68 -1.57 3.21
N GLY A 70 -9.41 -2.86 3.01
CA GLY A 70 -10.32 -3.78 2.36
C GLY A 70 -11.61 -4.02 3.17
N GLY A 71 -12.65 -4.48 2.48
CA GLY A 71 -13.96 -4.77 3.08
C GLY A 71 -15.04 -3.72 2.80
N SER A 72 -14.69 -2.63 2.11
CA SER A 72 -15.66 -1.82 1.39
C SER A 72 -16.37 -2.67 0.33
N THR A 73 -17.69 -2.56 0.23
CA THR A 73 -18.46 -3.14 -0.88
C THR A 73 -18.46 -2.23 -2.12
N ASN A 74 -17.90 -1.03 -1.99
CA ASN A 74 -17.78 -0.07 -3.07
C ASN A 74 -16.39 -0.16 -3.72
N GLN A 75 -16.36 -0.68 -4.96
CA GLN A 75 -15.18 -0.81 -5.81
C GLN A 75 -14.45 0.53 -6.03
N TYR A 76 -15.14 1.66 -5.86
CA TYR A 76 -14.52 2.99 -5.93
C TYR A 76 -13.28 3.12 -5.02
N TYR A 77 -13.24 2.38 -3.91
CA TYR A 77 -12.15 2.41 -2.94
C TYR A 77 -11.13 1.26 -3.11
N ASP A 78 -11.29 0.39 -4.12
CA ASP A 78 -10.32 -0.66 -4.43
C ASP A 78 -9.18 -0.09 -5.29
N VAL A 79 -8.37 0.75 -4.65
CA VAL A 79 -7.33 1.56 -5.27
C VAL A 79 -6.07 1.60 -4.39
N ILE A 80 -4.90 1.57 -5.03
CA ILE A 80 -3.63 1.98 -4.45
C ILE A 80 -3.10 3.12 -5.32
N VAL A 81 -2.66 4.20 -4.70
CA VAL A 81 -2.02 5.34 -5.39
C VAL A 81 -0.61 5.48 -4.86
N MET A 82 0.36 5.59 -5.76
CA MET A 82 1.78 5.64 -5.46
C MET A 82 2.43 6.87 -6.06
N ASP A 83 3.32 7.49 -5.28
CA ASP A 83 4.24 8.51 -5.75
C ASP A 83 5.42 7.84 -6.48
N ASN A 84 5.71 8.30 -7.69
CA ASN A 84 6.78 7.77 -8.54
C ASN A 84 8.16 7.85 -7.89
N GLN A 85 8.41 8.87 -7.08
CA GLN A 85 9.68 9.07 -6.37
C GLN A 85 9.88 8.06 -5.24
N CYS A 86 8.80 7.42 -4.77
CA CYS A 86 8.83 6.42 -3.71
C CYS A 86 8.76 4.98 -4.24
N ILE A 87 9.11 4.77 -5.51
CA ILE A 87 9.21 3.43 -6.13
C ILE A 87 10.67 3.10 -6.39
N GLY A 88 11.22 2.14 -5.63
CA GLY A 88 12.60 1.70 -5.81
C GLY A 88 12.98 0.57 -4.87
N ALA A 89 14.16 -0.03 -5.06
CA ALA A 89 14.63 -1.13 -4.23
C ALA A 89 14.84 -0.75 -2.75
N GLU A 90 14.95 0.55 -2.46
CA GLU A 90 15.10 1.09 -1.11
C GLU A 90 13.75 1.43 -0.45
N TYR A 91 12.66 1.42 -1.22
CA TYR A 91 11.33 1.81 -0.76
C TYR A 91 10.39 0.60 -0.75
N ASN A 92 9.83 0.29 0.43
CA ASN A 92 8.85 -0.77 0.60
C ASN A 92 7.41 -0.25 0.54
N THR A 93 7.19 1.00 0.13
CA THR A 93 5.89 1.69 0.16
C THR A 93 4.82 0.91 -0.58
N LEU A 94 5.08 0.38 -1.79
CA LEU A 94 4.07 -0.39 -2.51
C LEU A 94 3.61 -1.63 -1.72
N VAL A 95 4.56 -2.37 -1.14
CA VAL A 95 4.27 -3.57 -0.32
C VAL A 95 3.54 -3.19 0.95
N HIS A 96 3.90 -2.05 1.54
CA HIS A 96 3.23 -1.46 2.70
C HIS A 96 1.75 -1.14 2.40
N GLU A 97 1.47 -0.45 1.29
CA GLU A 97 0.09 -0.15 0.88
C GLU A 97 -0.70 -1.42 0.54
N PHE A 98 -0.08 -2.44 -0.07
CA PHE A 98 -0.74 -3.73 -0.22
C PHE A 98 -1.14 -4.34 1.13
N GLY A 99 -0.30 -4.19 2.17
CA GLY A 99 -0.64 -4.62 3.52
C GLY A 99 -1.92 -3.95 4.02
N HIS A 100 -2.00 -2.62 3.94
CA HIS A 100 -3.20 -1.86 4.28
C HIS A 100 -4.43 -2.30 3.47
N HIS A 101 -4.29 -2.54 2.17
CA HIS A 101 -5.39 -3.01 1.35
C HIS A 101 -5.95 -4.36 1.84
N PHE A 102 -5.09 -5.23 2.38
CA PHE A 102 -5.47 -6.50 3.01
C PHE A 102 -5.77 -6.40 4.51
N ASN A 103 -6.14 -5.22 5.01
CA ASN A 103 -6.52 -4.98 6.40
C ASN A 103 -5.40 -5.14 7.43
N LEU A 104 -4.14 -4.95 7.03
CA LEU A 104 -3.04 -4.82 7.99
C LEU A 104 -2.88 -3.36 8.38
N TYR A 105 -2.97 -3.08 9.67
CA TYR A 105 -2.73 -1.75 10.22
C TYR A 105 -1.23 -1.41 10.22
N HIS A 106 -0.91 -0.13 10.46
CA HIS A 106 0.46 0.21 10.80
C HIS A 106 0.89 -0.59 12.02
N THR A 107 2.12 -1.11 12.04
CA THR A 107 2.62 -1.93 13.17
C THR A 107 2.65 -1.14 14.48
N HIS A 108 2.78 0.18 14.40
CA HIS A 108 2.70 1.09 15.53
C HIS A 108 1.25 1.44 15.93
N GLY A 109 0.27 0.89 15.22
CA GLY A 109 -1.16 1.17 15.29
C GLY A 109 -1.55 2.47 14.58
N ASP A 110 -2.86 2.63 14.38
CA ASP A 110 -3.47 3.85 13.82
C ASP A 110 -3.89 4.86 14.93
N GLY A 111 -3.49 4.59 16.17
CA GLY A 111 -3.88 5.38 17.34
C GLY A 111 -3.64 4.65 18.66
N THR A 112 -3.97 5.31 19.76
CA THR A 112 -3.76 4.78 21.11
C THR A 112 -4.67 3.57 21.40
N PRO A 113 -4.15 2.52 22.08
CA PRO A 113 -2.80 2.40 22.62
C PRO A 113 -1.76 1.94 21.58
N HIS A 114 -0.56 2.53 21.64
CA HIS A 114 0.59 2.10 20.86
C HIS A 114 1.09 0.72 21.34
N GLU A 115 1.47 -0.14 20.40
CA GLU A 115 2.20 -1.36 20.76
C GLU A 115 3.52 -1.00 21.45
N TYR A 116 3.80 -1.65 22.57
CA TYR A 116 5.10 -1.55 23.22
C TYR A 116 6.13 -2.35 22.43
N VAL A 117 7.36 -1.82 22.33
CA VAL A 117 8.51 -2.52 21.71
C VAL A 117 8.75 -3.92 22.31
N ASN A 118 8.29 -4.17 23.53
CA ASN A 118 8.41 -5.46 24.20
C ASN A 118 7.25 -6.44 23.92
N GLY A 119 6.28 -6.08 23.08
CA GLY A 119 5.16 -6.93 22.66
C GLY A 119 4.12 -7.24 23.75
N THR A 120 4.15 -6.58 24.91
CA THR A 120 3.28 -6.96 26.05
C THR A 120 1.80 -6.65 25.84
N ASN A 121 1.47 -5.73 24.92
CA ASN A 121 0.10 -5.33 24.60
C ASN A 121 -0.30 -5.59 23.13
N CYS A 122 0.45 -6.41 22.38
CA CYS A 122 0.19 -6.72 20.97
C CYS A 122 -1.23 -7.28 20.67
N ASN A 123 -1.89 -7.90 21.66
CA ASN A 123 -3.26 -8.40 21.49
C ASN A 123 -4.35 -7.31 21.61
N VAL A 124 -3.99 -6.10 22.04
CA VAL A 124 -4.92 -5.01 22.38
C VAL A 124 -4.43 -3.63 21.90
N ALA A 125 -3.35 -3.57 21.13
CA ALA A 125 -2.64 -2.36 20.71
C ALA A 125 -1.91 -2.60 19.39
N GLY A 126 -1.56 -1.54 18.67
CA GLY A 126 -0.85 -1.66 17.39
C GLY A 126 -1.74 -2.16 16.25
N ASP A 127 -1.23 -3.13 15.49
CA ASP A 127 -1.93 -3.80 14.38
C ASP A 127 -2.72 -5.06 14.81
N PHE A 128 -2.80 -5.31 16.12
CA PHE A 128 -3.43 -6.49 16.72
C PHE A 128 -2.84 -7.83 16.23
N CYS A 129 -1.66 -7.81 15.60
CA CYS A 129 -0.96 -8.97 15.08
C CYS A 129 0.36 -9.16 15.83
N VAL A 130 0.68 -10.40 16.20
CA VAL A 130 2.02 -10.71 16.69
C VAL A 130 2.94 -10.85 15.48
N ILE A 131 3.79 -9.86 15.22
CA ILE A 131 4.91 -10.01 14.29
C ILE A 131 5.95 -10.91 14.95
N HIS A 132 5.78 -12.23 14.81
CA HIS A 132 6.88 -13.15 15.00
C HIS A 132 7.86 -12.93 13.85
N LEU A 133 8.93 -12.17 14.13
CA LEU A 133 10.07 -12.01 13.24
C LEU A 133 10.59 -13.40 12.86
N LEU A 134 10.29 -13.84 11.64
CA LEU A 134 10.73 -15.11 11.09
C LEU A 134 12.22 -14.97 10.75
N ILE A 135 13.11 -15.23 11.72
CA ILE A 135 14.54 -15.38 11.47
C ILE A 135 14.75 -16.71 10.73
N LEU A 136 14.93 -16.64 9.40
CA LEU A 136 15.39 -17.78 8.61
C LEU A 136 16.92 -17.80 8.56
N ASN A 137 17.49 -18.76 9.28
CA ASN A 137 18.90 -19.12 9.20
C ASN A 137 19.18 -19.82 7.86
N LEU A 138 20.14 -19.31 7.09
CA LEU A 138 20.68 -20.01 5.92
C LEU A 138 21.81 -20.95 6.37
N ALA A 139 21.55 -22.27 6.31
CA ALA A 139 22.58 -23.28 6.35
C ALA A 139 23.03 -23.60 4.93
N HIS A 140 24.30 -23.34 4.61
CA HIS A 140 24.95 -23.81 3.40
C HIS A 140 25.75 -25.07 3.73
N GLN A 141 25.57 -26.14 2.96
CA GLN A 141 26.50 -27.26 2.86
C GLN A 141 26.94 -27.33 1.39
N GLN A 142 28.24 -27.59 1.23
CA GLN A 142 29.14 -27.29 0.10
C GLN A 142 28.63 -27.65 -1.30
#